data_AF-A0A1Q7MIN7-F1
#
_entry.id   AF-A0A1Q7MIN7-F1
#
_cell.length_a   1.000
_cell.length_b   1.000
_cell.length_c   1.000
_cell.angle_alpha   90.00
_cell.angle_beta   90.00
_cell.angle_gamma   90.00
#
_symmetry.space_group_name_H-M   'P 1'
#
loop_
_entity.id
_entity.type
_entity.pdbx_description
1 polymer ?
#
loop_
_entity_poly.entity_id
_entity_poly.type
_entity_poly.pdbx_seq_one_letter_code
_entity_poly.pdbx_strand_id
1 'polypeptide(L)'
;MRTFVPLVILILSTICFGSAPSAHAASTATIPTEGGTWTSPTITILMTPQPTQTWFKASYAFDVNHAISRWSESLIAYTDAYGSNYLRKLSFVTCISGVNDTLCGSPNIQVRFIQSFGSQSSGLGLTDTRTQSSSGVFQAPTITTLAAYDPTNVTQLTDTDMINIASHEFGHALGLDHATAPVADDGSFELMFLSYGQVVGNLRNSLEAPSTLDMYALAYVYDWLASSSTLNGPGHPKTDLSLPSGATYSSVYPYAEQIQMLQNSVGQMRIEILIVAVVAGLLLALVLVFAILLSRKKPAPPAPNPWGSVPNTPPV
;
A
#
# COMPACT_ATOMS: atom_id res chain seq x y z
N MET A 1 7.65 49.56 25.15
CA MET A 1 6.70 48.45 25.30
C MET A 1 5.70 48.46 24.15
N ARG A 2 6.03 47.91 22.97
CA ARG A 2 5.10 47.71 21.84
C ARG A 2 5.79 46.95 20.68
N THR A 3 6.39 45.79 20.95
CA THR A 3 7.06 44.99 19.88
C THR A 3 7.10 43.48 20.15
N PHE A 4 6.41 42.96 21.16
CA PHE A 4 6.43 41.52 21.49
C PHE A 4 5.17 40.75 21.08
N VAL A 5 4.20 41.41 20.43
CA VAL A 5 2.93 40.78 20.06
C VAL A 5 2.99 39.86 18.81
N PRO A 6 3.82 40.09 17.78
CA PRO A 6 3.76 39.23 16.59
C PRO A 6 4.49 37.88 16.74
N LEU A 7 5.36 37.71 17.74
CA LEU A 7 6.13 36.47 17.93
C LEU A 7 5.32 35.35 18.62
N VAL A 8 4.35 35.72 19.47
CA VAL A 8 3.52 34.75 20.20
C VAL A 8 2.46 34.11 19.30
N ILE A 9 2.03 34.82 18.24
CA ILE A 9 1.03 34.31 17.28
C ILE A 9 1.64 33.25 16.36
N LEU A 10 2.93 33.34 16.03
CA LEU A 10 3.61 32.36 15.16
C LEU A 10 3.90 31.03 15.88
N ILE A 11 4.07 31.05 17.22
CA ILE A 11 4.37 29.86 18.03
C ILE A 11 3.09 29.10 18.43
N LEU A 12 1.93 29.78 18.52
CA LEU A 12 0.66 29.12 18.80
C LEU A 12 0.05 28.39 17.58
N SER A 13 0.46 28.72 16.34
CA SER A 13 -0.02 28.04 15.14
C SER A 13 0.63 26.67 14.88
N THR A 14 1.68 26.29 15.62
CA THR A 14 2.38 25.01 15.44
C THR A 14 1.99 23.92 16.46
N ILE A 15 1.06 24.20 17.39
CA ILE A 15 0.65 23.26 18.46
C ILE A 15 -0.67 22.53 18.16
N CYS A 16 -1.28 22.73 16.99
CA CYS A 16 -2.41 21.90 16.55
C CYS A 16 -1.96 20.58 15.91
N PHE A 17 -1.11 19.81 16.61
CA PHE A 17 -0.92 18.39 16.33
C PHE A 17 -1.67 17.58 17.37
N GLY A 18 -2.65 16.83 16.89
CA GLY A 18 -3.47 15.93 17.71
C GLY A 18 -4.88 15.80 17.15
N SER A 19 -5.01 15.52 15.85
CA SER A 19 -6.27 14.95 15.36
C SER A 19 -6.47 13.64 16.11
N ALA A 20 -7.53 13.55 16.92
CA ALA A 20 -7.99 12.33 17.54
C ALA A 20 -8.10 11.21 16.48
N PRO A 21 -7.97 9.91 16.85
CA PRO A 21 -8.30 8.84 15.93
C PRO A 21 -9.74 9.06 15.48
N SER A 22 -9.92 9.32 14.18
CA SER A 22 -11.24 9.34 13.57
C SER A 22 -11.89 8.01 13.91
N ALA A 23 -13.07 8.06 14.54
CA ALA A 23 -13.94 6.89 14.56
C ALA A 23 -14.25 6.58 13.09
N HIS A 24 -13.55 5.60 12.52
CA HIS A 24 -13.79 5.17 11.15
C HIS A 24 -15.23 4.65 11.10
N ALA A 25 -16.05 5.25 10.25
CA ALA A 25 -17.33 4.68 9.90
C ALA A 25 -17.06 3.25 9.39
N ALA A 26 -17.90 2.28 9.77
CA ALA A 26 -17.75 0.92 9.27
C ALA A 26 -17.74 0.96 7.73
N SER A 27 -16.65 0.49 7.13
CA SER A 27 -16.52 0.41 5.68
C SER A 27 -17.69 -0.41 5.11
N THR A 28 -18.35 0.12 4.09
CA THR A 28 -19.38 -0.61 3.33
C THR A 28 -18.78 -1.49 2.24
N ALA A 29 -17.46 -1.62 2.19
CA ALA A 29 -16.76 -2.47 1.24
C ALA A 29 -17.17 -3.94 1.43
N THR A 30 -17.32 -4.62 0.32
CA THR A 30 -17.65 -6.04 0.27
C THR A 30 -16.73 -6.74 -0.70
N ILE A 31 -16.45 -8.01 -0.45
CA ILE A 31 -15.73 -8.88 -1.38
C ILE A 31 -16.52 -10.19 -1.56
N PRO A 32 -16.93 -10.53 -2.79
CA PRO A 32 -17.44 -11.86 -3.09
C PRO A 32 -16.31 -12.89 -3.03
N THR A 33 -16.66 -14.15 -2.76
CA THR A 33 -15.75 -15.29 -2.99
C THR A 33 -15.99 -15.92 -4.36
N GLU A 34 -14.99 -16.61 -4.90
CA GLU A 34 -15.12 -17.38 -6.16
C GLU A 34 -16.05 -18.59 -6.02
N GLY A 35 -16.41 -18.97 -4.78
CA GLY A 35 -17.17 -20.18 -4.49
C GLY A 35 -16.36 -21.47 -4.62
N GLY A 36 -15.04 -21.35 -4.52
CA GLY A 36 -14.09 -22.46 -4.54
C GLY A 36 -13.09 -22.36 -3.39
N THR A 37 -12.65 -23.50 -2.86
CA THR A 37 -11.48 -23.63 -1.99
C THR A 37 -10.57 -24.77 -2.47
N TRP A 38 -9.30 -24.71 -2.09
CA TRP A 38 -8.45 -25.89 -2.05
C TRP A 38 -8.77 -26.73 -0.82
N THR A 39 -8.77 -28.05 -0.98
CA THR A 39 -9.05 -29.00 0.10
C THR A 39 -7.78 -29.52 0.77
N SER A 40 -6.60 -29.14 0.27
CA SER A 40 -5.32 -29.41 0.90
C SER A 40 -4.75 -28.09 1.43
N PRO A 41 -4.15 -28.06 2.63
CA PRO A 41 -3.47 -26.87 3.13
C PRO A 41 -2.20 -26.55 2.32
N THR A 42 -1.59 -27.56 1.70
CA THR A 42 -0.48 -27.35 0.77
C THR A 42 -1.05 -27.15 -0.63
N ILE A 43 -0.81 -25.96 -1.18
CA ILE A 43 -1.23 -25.55 -2.52
C ILE A 43 0.03 -25.49 -3.39
N THR A 44 0.06 -26.28 -4.45
CA THR A 44 1.19 -26.34 -5.38
C THR A 44 0.97 -25.42 -6.58
N ILE A 45 1.97 -24.64 -6.93
CA ILE A 45 1.93 -23.65 -8.00
C ILE A 45 3.04 -23.95 -9.00
N LEU A 46 2.69 -24.19 -10.27
CA LEU A 46 3.66 -24.39 -11.35
C LEU A 46 3.70 -23.16 -12.26
N MET A 47 4.84 -22.49 -12.29
CA MET A 47 5.12 -21.40 -13.23
C MET A 47 5.76 -21.95 -14.50
N THR A 48 5.32 -21.44 -15.66
CA THR A 48 5.89 -21.78 -16.98
C THR A 48 6.50 -20.54 -17.63
N PRO A 49 7.78 -20.20 -17.33
CA PRO A 49 8.47 -19.07 -17.93
C PRO A 49 8.60 -19.18 -19.44
N GLN A 50 8.88 -18.05 -20.10
CA GLN A 50 9.04 -17.96 -21.55
C GLN A 50 10.42 -17.38 -21.94
N PRO A 51 11.53 -18.02 -21.53
CA PRO A 51 12.88 -17.43 -21.63
C PRO A 51 13.36 -17.21 -23.07
N THR A 52 12.74 -17.87 -24.05
CA THR A 52 13.05 -17.71 -25.47
C THR A 52 12.28 -16.56 -26.13
N GLN A 53 11.31 -15.97 -25.43
CA GLN A 53 10.47 -14.90 -25.94
C GLN A 53 11.07 -13.54 -25.59
N THR A 54 11.17 -12.65 -26.59
CA THR A 54 11.77 -11.32 -26.42
C THR A 54 10.97 -10.38 -25.51
N TRP A 55 9.66 -10.62 -25.37
CA TRP A 55 8.78 -9.84 -24.51
C TRP A 55 8.82 -10.27 -23.04
N PHE A 56 9.40 -11.44 -22.73
CA PHE A 56 9.44 -12.00 -21.39
C PHE A 56 10.67 -11.47 -20.63
N LYS A 57 10.46 -10.90 -19.45
CA LYS A 57 11.55 -10.51 -18.55
C LYS A 57 11.96 -11.69 -17.68
N ALA A 58 13.26 -11.93 -17.56
CA ALA A 58 13.80 -13.01 -16.75
C ALA A 58 13.41 -12.92 -15.26
N SER A 59 13.11 -11.70 -14.77
CA SER A 59 12.64 -11.44 -13.40
C SER A 59 11.23 -11.97 -13.12
N TYR A 60 10.36 -12.11 -14.12
CA TYR A 60 8.93 -12.34 -13.88
C TYR A 60 8.60 -13.60 -13.07
N ALA A 61 9.37 -14.68 -13.23
CA ALA A 61 9.17 -15.87 -12.41
C ALA A 61 9.52 -15.63 -10.94
N PHE A 62 10.55 -14.82 -10.68
CA PHE A 62 10.90 -14.38 -9.33
C PHE A 62 9.85 -13.42 -8.76
N ASP A 63 9.35 -12.49 -9.58
CA ASP A 63 8.33 -11.51 -9.19
C ASP A 63 7.02 -12.20 -8.76
N VAL A 64 6.57 -13.20 -9.52
CA VAL A 64 5.41 -14.03 -9.16
C VAL A 64 5.65 -14.80 -7.86
N ASN A 65 6.83 -15.41 -7.71
CA ASN A 65 7.17 -16.10 -6.47
C ASN A 65 7.19 -15.14 -5.28
N HIS A 66 7.67 -13.92 -5.49
CA HIS A 66 7.67 -12.88 -4.46
C HIS A 66 6.24 -12.48 -4.09
N ALA A 67 5.34 -12.28 -5.06
CA ALA A 67 3.92 -12.04 -4.80
C ALA A 67 3.28 -13.13 -3.92
N ILE A 68 3.53 -14.40 -4.23
CA ILE A 68 3.03 -15.55 -3.45
C ILE A 68 3.61 -15.55 -2.04
N SER A 69 4.91 -15.27 -1.89
CA SER A 69 5.53 -15.18 -0.56
C SER A 69 4.94 -14.06 0.29
N ARG A 70 4.62 -12.91 -0.33
CA ARG A 70 4.02 -11.76 0.36
C ARG A 70 2.63 -12.09 0.88
N TRP A 71 1.83 -12.91 0.20
CA TRP A 71 0.57 -13.41 0.76
C TRP A 71 0.79 -14.23 2.04
N SER A 72 1.77 -15.14 2.05
CA SER A 72 2.11 -15.93 3.24
C SER A 72 2.55 -15.04 4.42
N GLU A 73 3.38 -14.03 4.15
CA GLU A 73 3.85 -13.10 5.17
C GLU A 73 2.75 -12.17 5.68
N SER A 74 1.87 -11.72 4.78
CA SER A 74 0.71 -10.90 5.13
C SER A 74 -0.30 -11.69 5.96
N LEU A 75 -0.48 -12.99 5.70
CA LEU A 75 -1.28 -13.88 6.54
C LEU A 75 -0.73 -13.97 7.96
N ILE A 76 0.59 -14.03 8.13
CA ILE A 76 1.22 -14.00 9.46
C ILE A 76 0.87 -12.70 10.17
N ALA A 77 1.09 -11.55 9.53
CA ALA A 77 0.79 -10.24 10.09
C ALA A 77 -0.70 -10.08 10.45
N TYR A 78 -1.61 -10.52 9.58
CA TYR A 78 -3.04 -10.54 9.84
C TYR A 78 -3.39 -11.39 11.06
N THR A 79 -2.89 -12.62 11.09
CA THR A 79 -3.29 -13.59 12.12
C THR A 79 -2.75 -13.23 13.50
N ASP A 80 -1.57 -12.59 13.58
CA ASP A 80 -1.05 -12.02 14.84
C ASP A 80 -1.95 -10.89 15.38
N ALA A 81 -2.55 -10.08 14.49
CA ALA A 81 -3.35 -8.92 14.87
C ALA A 81 -4.84 -9.26 15.12
N TYR A 82 -5.42 -10.18 14.35
CA TYR A 82 -6.87 -10.40 14.28
C TYR A 82 -7.32 -11.83 14.62
N GLY A 83 -6.40 -12.80 14.79
CA GLY A 83 -6.73 -14.20 15.08
C GLY A 83 -6.75 -15.09 13.83
N SER A 84 -7.66 -16.08 13.76
CA SER A 84 -7.70 -17.04 12.64
C SER A 84 -6.38 -17.77 12.35
N ASN A 85 -5.64 -18.12 13.41
CA ASN A 85 -4.33 -18.77 13.34
C ASN A 85 -4.29 -20.05 12.49
N TYR A 86 -5.43 -20.68 12.23
CA TYR A 86 -5.54 -21.82 11.34
C TYR A 86 -5.12 -21.51 9.90
N LEU A 87 -5.22 -20.24 9.46
CA LEU A 87 -4.77 -19.81 8.14
C LEU A 87 -3.26 -20.03 7.94
N ARG A 88 -2.47 -20.04 9.01
CA ARG A 88 -1.03 -20.36 8.96
C ARG A 88 -0.72 -21.80 8.57
N LYS A 89 -1.74 -22.67 8.53
CA LYS A 89 -1.57 -24.04 8.01
C LYS A 89 -1.44 -24.03 6.49
N LEU A 90 -1.90 -22.96 5.80
CA LEU A 90 -1.69 -22.81 4.37
C LEU A 90 -0.20 -22.75 4.05
N SER A 91 0.22 -23.52 3.06
CA SER A 91 1.59 -23.58 2.56
C SER A 91 1.58 -23.52 1.05
N PHE A 92 2.41 -22.66 0.50
CA PHE A 92 2.51 -22.45 -0.94
C PHE A 92 3.82 -23.02 -1.46
N VAL A 93 3.74 -24.02 -2.33
CA VAL A 93 4.90 -24.67 -2.93
C VAL A 93 4.99 -24.26 -4.39
N THR A 94 5.98 -23.43 -4.70
CA THR A 94 6.22 -22.89 -6.04
C THR A 94 7.27 -23.70 -6.79
N CYS A 95 6.93 -24.10 -8.02
CA CYS A 95 7.82 -24.77 -8.94
C CYS A 95 7.92 -24.02 -10.27
N ILE A 96 9.03 -24.21 -10.96
CA ILE A 96 9.32 -23.66 -12.28
C ILE A 96 9.48 -24.84 -13.26
N SER A 97 8.72 -24.79 -14.35
CA SER A 97 8.79 -25.78 -15.43
C SER A 97 10.22 -25.92 -15.96
N GLY A 98 10.69 -27.16 -16.07
CA GLY A 98 12.05 -27.49 -16.52
C GLY A 98 13.16 -27.27 -15.48
N VAL A 99 12.84 -26.80 -14.27
CA VAL A 99 13.81 -26.60 -13.18
C VAL A 99 13.54 -27.56 -12.01
N ASN A 100 12.33 -27.52 -11.47
CA ASN A 100 11.92 -28.31 -10.29
C ASN A 100 10.43 -28.70 -10.33
N ASP A 101 9.84 -28.76 -11.53
CA ASP A 101 8.42 -29.07 -11.75
C ASP A 101 7.99 -30.46 -11.24
N THR A 102 8.91 -31.41 -11.15
CA THR A 102 8.68 -32.70 -10.52
C THR A 102 8.24 -32.61 -9.06
N LEU A 103 8.56 -31.51 -8.35
CA LEU A 103 8.09 -31.26 -6.98
C LEU A 103 6.60 -30.92 -6.92
N CYS A 104 6.04 -30.30 -7.97
CA CYS A 104 4.65 -29.88 -8.00
C CYS A 104 3.73 -30.91 -8.68
N GLY A 105 4.28 -31.84 -9.47
CA GLY A 105 3.54 -32.95 -10.07
C GLY A 105 2.31 -32.47 -10.86
N SER A 106 1.11 -32.76 -10.34
CA SER A 106 -0.15 -32.18 -10.80
C SER A 106 -0.48 -30.94 -9.96
N PRO A 107 -0.15 -29.72 -10.42
CA PRO A 107 -0.27 -28.52 -9.61
C PRO A 107 -1.72 -28.15 -9.34
N ASN A 108 -1.97 -27.49 -8.21
CA ASN A 108 -3.26 -26.81 -7.95
C ASN A 108 -3.43 -25.58 -8.85
N ILE A 109 -2.36 -24.80 -9.03
CA ILE A 109 -2.38 -23.55 -9.78
C ILE A 109 -1.29 -23.62 -10.86
N GLN A 110 -1.62 -23.25 -12.10
CA GLN A 110 -0.64 -23.02 -13.15
C GLN A 110 -0.56 -21.55 -13.48
N VAL A 111 0.66 -21.01 -13.47
CA VAL A 111 0.96 -19.64 -13.90
C VAL A 111 1.63 -19.71 -15.27
N ARG A 112 1.06 -19.00 -16.23
CA ARG A 112 1.61 -18.84 -17.59
C ARG A 112 1.72 -17.37 -17.95
N PHE A 113 2.66 -17.08 -18.83
CA PHE A 113 2.92 -15.74 -19.31
C PHE A 113 2.51 -15.60 -20.77
N ILE A 114 1.97 -14.44 -21.13
CA ILE A 114 1.67 -14.05 -22.50
C ILE A 114 2.25 -12.66 -22.76
N GLN A 115 2.39 -12.28 -24.03
CA GLN A 115 2.86 -10.94 -24.37
C GLN A 115 1.87 -9.87 -23.90
N SER A 116 0.60 -9.98 -24.31
CA SER A 116 -0.49 -9.06 -23.96
C SER A 116 -1.82 -9.76 -24.21
N PHE A 117 -2.89 -9.34 -23.52
CA PHE A 117 -4.26 -9.75 -23.82
C PHE A 117 -4.84 -9.05 -25.07
N GLY A 118 -4.10 -8.09 -25.63
CA GLY A 118 -4.50 -7.32 -26.81
C GLY A 118 -5.54 -6.25 -26.53
N SER A 119 -5.75 -5.35 -27.50
CA SER A 119 -6.55 -4.13 -27.33
C SER A 119 -8.05 -4.34 -27.12
N GLN A 120 -8.53 -5.58 -27.26
CA GLN A 120 -9.93 -5.95 -26.99
C GLN A 120 -10.18 -6.31 -25.52
N SER A 121 -9.13 -6.37 -24.70
CA SER A 121 -9.20 -6.66 -23.27
C SER A 121 -8.44 -5.58 -22.51
N SER A 122 -8.97 -5.10 -21.39
CA SER A 122 -8.21 -4.24 -20.47
C SER A 122 -7.36 -5.04 -19.47
N GLY A 123 -7.32 -6.38 -19.60
CA GLY A 123 -6.68 -7.27 -18.64
C GLY A 123 -5.16 -7.17 -18.64
N LEU A 124 -4.58 -7.19 -17.45
CA LEU A 124 -3.14 -7.36 -17.20
C LEU A 124 -2.83 -8.74 -16.60
N GLY A 125 -3.82 -9.33 -15.94
CA GLY A 125 -3.85 -10.71 -15.48
C GLY A 125 -5.24 -11.31 -15.73
N LEU A 126 -5.33 -12.63 -15.61
CA LEU A 126 -6.59 -13.36 -15.57
C LEU A 126 -6.38 -14.72 -14.91
N THR A 127 -7.22 -15.05 -13.93
CA THR A 127 -7.27 -16.38 -13.32
C THR A 127 -8.59 -17.08 -13.68
N ASP A 128 -8.50 -18.14 -14.49
CA ASP A 128 -9.64 -19.04 -14.78
C ASP A 128 -9.78 -20.03 -13.61
N THR A 129 -10.79 -19.79 -12.77
CA THR A 129 -11.19 -20.73 -11.73
C THR A 129 -12.37 -21.56 -12.20
N ARG A 130 -12.36 -22.84 -11.82
CA ARG A 130 -13.49 -23.75 -12.05
C ARG A 130 -13.80 -24.44 -10.74
N THR A 131 -15.08 -24.47 -10.39
CA THR A 131 -15.55 -25.09 -9.16
C THR A 131 -16.38 -26.31 -9.49
N GLN A 132 -16.16 -27.40 -8.76
CA GLN A 132 -17.03 -28.58 -8.84
C GLN A 132 -18.41 -28.21 -8.28
N SER A 133 -19.43 -28.26 -9.15
CA SER A 133 -20.75 -27.62 -8.92
C SER A 133 -21.51 -28.07 -7.66
N SER A 134 -21.12 -29.18 -7.03
CA SER A 134 -21.76 -29.71 -5.82
C SER A 134 -20.92 -29.64 -4.55
N SER A 135 -19.62 -29.34 -4.66
CA SER A 135 -18.70 -29.42 -3.51
C SER A 135 -18.07 -28.08 -3.13
N GLY A 136 -18.12 -27.05 -3.99
CA GLY A 136 -17.45 -25.77 -3.74
C GLY A 136 -15.92 -25.89 -3.72
N VAL A 137 -15.39 -26.93 -4.36
CA VAL A 137 -13.95 -27.23 -4.43
C VAL A 137 -13.42 -26.84 -5.79
N PHE A 138 -12.23 -26.23 -5.83
CA PHE A 138 -11.55 -25.92 -7.08
C PHE A 138 -11.19 -27.18 -7.88
N GLN A 139 -11.40 -27.11 -9.18
CA GLN A 139 -10.89 -28.09 -10.13
C GLN A 139 -9.45 -27.71 -10.49
N ALA A 140 -8.50 -28.55 -10.11
CA ALA A 140 -7.10 -28.37 -10.47
C ALA A 140 -6.82 -28.72 -11.95
N PRO A 141 -5.93 -28.00 -12.63
CA PRO A 141 -5.34 -26.74 -12.19
C PRO A 141 -6.28 -25.55 -12.47
N THR A 142 -6.29 -24.55 -11.58
CA THR A 142 -6.70 -23.20 -11.99
C THR A 142 -5.59 -22.59 -12.85
N ILE A 143 -5.94 -21.72 -13.79
CA ILE A 143 -4.98 -21.14 -14.74
C ILE A 143 -4.88 -19.64 -14.54
N THR A 144 -3.76 -19.18 -14.00
CA THR A 144 -3.40 -17.76 -13.93
C THR A 144 -2.55 -17.38 -15.14
N THR A 145 -3.01 -16.38 -15.89
CA THR A 145 -2.36 -15.86 -17.10
C THR A 145 -1.90 -14.43 -16.83
N LEU A 146 -0.61 -14.15 -17.00
CA LEU A 146 -0.02 -12.84 -16.74
C LEU A 146 0.54 -12.23 -18.03
N ALA A 147 0.18 -10.99 -18.31
CA ALA A 147 0.70 -10.25 -19.47
C ALA A 147 2.09 -9.68 -19.19
N ALA A 148 2.90 -9.51 -20.22
CA ALA A 148 4.20 -8.83 -20.13
C ALA A 148 4.13 -7.34 -20.49
N TYR A 149 3.09 -6.95 -21.23
CA TYR A 149 2.79 -5.60 -21.67
C TYR A 149 1.36 -5.23 -21.35
N ASP A 150 1.08 -3.94 -21.34
CA ASP A 150 -0.28 -3.41 -21.32
C ASP A 150 -1.12 -3.89 -22.53
N PRO A 151 -2.45 -3.70 -22.51
CA PRO A 151 -3.33 -4.08 -23.62
C PRO A 151 -2.99 -3.45 -24.97
N THR A 152 -2.39 -2.26 -24.97
CA THR A 152 -1.96 -1.58 -26.19
C THR A 152 -0.65 -2.14 -26.74
N ASN A 153 0.04 -3.00 -25.98
CA ASN A 153 1.33 -3.58 -26.30
C ASN A 153 2.43 -2.52 -26.52
N VAL A 154 2.33 -1.40 -25.79
CA VAL A 154 3.26 -0.27 -25.88
C VAL A 154 4.14 -0.18 -24.64
N THR A 155 3.60 -0.52 -23.47
CA THR A 155 4.30 -0.36 -22.19
C THR A 155 4.54 -1.72 -21.57
N GLN A 156 5.83 -2.08 -21.41
CA GLN A 156 6.21 -3.31 -20.72
C GLN A 156 6.00 -3.15 -19.21
N LEU A 157 5.53 -4.22 -18.56
CA LEU A 157 5.34 -4.23 -17.11
C LEU A 157 6.70 -4.16 -16.37
N THR A 158 6.74 -3.34 -15.34
CA THR A 158 7.84 -3.34 -14.37
C THR A 158 7.80 -4.59 -13.49
N ASP A 159 8.85 -4.83 -12.72
CA ASP A 159 8.86 -5.94 -11.75
C ASP A 159 7.78 -5.69 -10.67
N THR A 160 7.61 -4.45 -10.22
CA THR A 160 6.53 -4.06 -9.30
C THR A 160 5.13 -4.29 -9.88
N ASP A 161 4.92 -3.93 -11.15
CA ASP A 161 3.64 -4.21 -11.82
C ASP A 161 3.36 -5.72 -11.81
N MET A 162 4.35 -6.53 -12.20
CA MET A 162 4.23 -7.99 -12.21
C MET A 162 3.93 -8.55 -10.81
N ILE A 163 4.59 -8.06 -9.76
CA ILE A 163 4.32 -8.47 -8.37
C ILE A 163 2.88 -8.15 -7.98
N ASN A 164 2.40 -6.93 -8.24
CA ASN A 164 1.05 -6.51 -7.86
C ASN A 164 -0.03 -7.30 -8.62
N ILE A 165 0.12 -7.46 -9.93
CA ILE A 165 -0.83 -8.22 -10.75
C ILE A 165 -0.80 -9.69 -10.34
N ALA A 166 0.38 -10.30 -10.18
CA ALA A 166 0.47 -11.68 -9.72
C ALA A 166 -0.13 -11.87 -8.32
N SER A 167 0.01 -10.88 -7.44
CA SER A 167 -0.60 -10.89 -6.10
C SER A 167 -2.12 -10.85 -6.18
N HIS A 168 -2.70 -10.01 -7.03
CA HIS A 168 -4.14 -9.95 -7.29
C HIS A 168 -4.66 -11.29 -7.85
N GLU A 169 -4.04 -11.79 -8.90
CA GLU A 169 -4.41 -13.06 -9.54
C GLU A 169 -4.29 -14.26 -8.59
N PHE A 170 -3.30 -14.23 -7.69
CA PHE A 170 -3.19 -15.25 -6.67
C PHE A 170 -4.34 -15.20 -5.67
N GLY A 171 -4.88 -14.01 -5.36
CA GLY A 171 -6.10 -13.87 -4.57
C GLY A 171 -7.30 -14.61 -5.18
N HIS A 172 -7.50 -14.49 -6.50
CA HIS A 172 -8.49 -15.30 -7.24
C HIS A 172 -8.23 -16.80 -7.10
N ALA A 173 -6.98 -17.22 -7.30
CA ALA A 173 -6.59 -18.62 -7.17
C ALA A 173 -6.74 -19.16 -5.73
N LEU A 174 -6.86 -18.27 -4.73
CA LEU A 174 -7.15 -18.62 -3.34
C LEU A 174 -8.65 -18.63 -3.01
N GLY A 175 -9.53 -18.06 -3.83
CA GLY A 175 -10.98 -18.05 -3.59
C GLY A 175 -11.61 -16.67 -3.44
N LEU A 176 -10.88 -15.59 -3.71
CA LEU A 176 -11.39 -14.22 -3.60
C LEU A 176 -11.82 -13.69 -4.98
N ASP A 177 -13.00 -13.08 -5.08
CA ASP A 177 -13.38 -12.27 -6.26
C ASP A 177 -13.00 -10.81 -6.01
N HIS A 178 -13.48 -9.90 -6.83
CA HIS A 178 -13.15 -8.49 -6.74
C HIS A 178 -13.84 -7.80 -5.56
N ALA A 179 -13.06 -7.07 -4.77
CA ALA A 179 -13.59 -6.14 -3.79
C ALA A 179 -14.35 -4.98 -4.47
N THR A 180 -15.41 -4.49 -3.83
CA THR A 180 -16.25 -3.42 -4.38
C THR A 180 -15.68 -2.02 -4.19
N ALA A 181 -14.73 -1.84 -3.26
CA ALA A 181 -14.08 -0.57 -2.98
C ALA A 181 -12.67 -0.53 -3.59
N PRO A 182 -12.25 0.58 -4.22
CA PRO A 182 -10.91 0.72 -4.80
C PRO A 182 -9.82 1.08 -3.78
N VAL A 183 -10.21 1.56 -2.61
CA VAL A 183 -9.30 2.13 -1.60
C VAL A 183 -9.81 1.73 -0.22
N ALA A 184 -8.89 1.36 0.67
CA ALA A 184 -9.16 1.07 2.07
C ALA A 184 -9.28 2.35 2.94
N ASP A 185 -9.68 2.22 4.21
CA ASP A 185 -9.93 3.39 5.08
C ASP A 185 -8.65 4.17 5.43
N ASP A 186 -7.48 3.53 5.32
CA ASP A 186 -6.15 4.14 5.49
C ASP A 186 -5.62 4.80 4.20
N GLY A 187 -6.37 4.76 3.11
CA GLY A 187 -6.02 5.36 1.83
C GLY A 187 -5.12 4.48 0.95
N SER A 188 -4.80 3.24 1.37
CA SER A 188 -4.10 2.29 0.51
C SER A 188 -5.02 1.76 -0.60
N PHE A 189 -4.42 1.31 -1.70
CA PHE A 189 -5.18 0.69 -2.78
C PHE A 189 -5.65 -0.72 -2.36
N GLU A 190 -6.89 -1.06 -2.69
CA GLU A 190 -7.42 -2.40 -2.45
C GLU A 190 -6.87 -3.38 -3.48
N LEU A 191 -6.01 -4.31 -3.05
CA LEU A 191 -5.35 -5.29 -3.91
C LEU A 191 -6.37 -6.02 -4.78
N MET A 192 -7.49 -6.46 -4.22
CA MET A 192 -8.51 -7.23 -4.94
C MET A 192 -9.50 -6.35 -5.72
N PHE A 193 -9.25 -5.06 -5.90
CA PHE A 193 -10.10 -4.23 -6.76
C PHE A 193 -9.88 -4.54 -8.25
N LEU A 194 -10.96 -4.60 -9.03
CA LEU A 194 -10.95 -5.02 -10.44
C LEU A 194 -10.00 -4.22 -11.36
N SER A 195 -9.80 -2.93 -11.07
CA SER A 195 -8.99 -2.06 -11.93
C SER A 195 -7.61 -1.86 -11.34
N TYR A 196 -6.57 -2.09 -12.13
CA TYR A 196 -5.20 -1.78 -11.74
C TYR A 196 -5.05 -0.28 -11.45
N GLY A 197 -5.01 0.09 -10.16
CA GLY A 197 -5.06 1.49 -9.69
C GLY A 197 -3.78 2.29 -9.89
N GLN A 198 -2.80 1.75 -10.61
CA GLN A 198 -1.48 2.36 -10.81
C GLN A 198 -1.15 2.55 -12.30
N VAL A 199 -0.20 3.44 -12.56
CA VAL A 199 0.26 3.71 -13.92
C VAL A 199 1.18 2.57 -14.35
N VAL A 200 0.73 1.75 -15.29
CA VAL A 200 1.53 0.66 -15.87
C VAL A 200 2.89 1.18 -16.36
N GLY A 201 3.97 0.46 -16.05
CA GLY A 201 5.32 0.80 -16.49
C GLY A 201 6.04 1.83 -15.61
N ASN A 202 5.39 2.36 -14.57
CA ASN A 202 5.99 3.36 -13.70
C ASN A 202 6.89 2.72 -12.62
N LEU A 203 8.18 3.03 -12.65
CA LEU A 203 9.18 2.54 -11.69
C LEU A 203 8.95 3.02 -10.23
N ARG A 204 8.02 3.95 -10.01
CA ARG A 204 7.65 4.46 -8.69
C ARG A 204 6.38 3.84 -8.13
N ASN A 205 5.84 2.84 -8.82
CA ASN A 205 4.70 2.08 -8.34
C ASN A 205 4.99 1.48 -6.96
N SER A 206 3.98 1.49 -6.09
CA SER A 206 4.05 0.87 -4.76
C SER A 206 3.73 -0.61 -4.87
N LEU A 207 4.30 -1.40 -3.97
CA LEU A 207 3.81 -2.76 -3.76
C LEU A 207 2.49 -2.70 -3.01
N GLU A 208 1.46 -3.33 -3.56
CA GLU A 208 0.15 -3.44 -2.91
C GLU A 208 0.08 -4.72 -2.08
N ALA A 209 -0.69 -4.69 -1.01
CA ALA A 209 -0.84 -5.83 -0.10
C ALA A 209 -2.32 -6.14 0.12
N PRO A 210 -2.68 -7.40 0.40
CA PRO A 210 -4.07 -7.75 0.63
C PRO A 210 -4.62 -6.97 1.83
N SER A 211 -5.89 -6.60 1.77
CA SER A 211 -6.55 -5.86 2.83
C SER A 211 -7.02 -6.76 3.97
N THR A 212 -7.42 -6.16 5.09
CA THR A 212 -8.13 -6.88 6.16
C THR A 212 -9.42 -7.51 5.66
N LEU A 213 -10.08 -6.94 4.64
CA LEU A 213 -11.26 -7.51 4.00
C LEU A 213 -10.89 -8.79 3.22
N ASP A 214 -9.80 -8.76 2.44
CA ASP A 214 -9.29 -9.95 1.74
C ASP A 214 -8.94 -11.06 2.71
N MET A 215 -8.25 -10.74 3.80
CA MET A 215 -7.84 -11.70 4.82
C MET A 215 -9.02 -12.28 5.59
N TYR A 216 -10.04 -11.46 5.86
CA TYR A 216 -11.29 -11.91 6.46
C TYR A 216 -12.04 -12.86 5.53
N ALA A 217 -12.11 -12.55 4.24
CA ALA A 217 -12.70 -13.44 3.25
C ALA A 217 -11.94 -14.75 3.11
N LEU A 218 -10.60 -14.70 3.14
CA LEU A 218 -9.77 -15.91 3.15
C LEU A 218 -10.00 -16.75 4.42
N ALA A 219 -10.18 -16.10 5.58
CA ALA A 219 -10.52 -16.77 6.82
C ALA A 219 -11.83 -17.57 6.71
N TYR A 220 -12.82 -17.05 5.97
CA TYR A 220 -14.05 -17.76 5.65
C TYR A 220 -13.81 -18.92 4.67
N VAL A 221 -13.11 -18.70 3.56
CA VAL A 221 -12.86 -19.73 2.53
C VAL A 221 -12.10 -20.94 3.09
N TYR A 222 -11.24 -20.73 4.09
CA TYR A 222 -10.41 -21.79 4.69
C TYR A 222 -10.74 -22.09 6.16
N ASP A 223 -11.96 -21.79 6.62
CA ASP A 223 -12.37 -22.02 8.01
C ASP A 223 -12.28 -23.50 8.42
N TRP A 224 -12.37 -24.42 7.45
CA TRP A 224 -12.25 -25.85 7.63
C TRP A 224 -10.88 -26.26 8.22
N LEU A 225 -9.84 -25.44 8.03
CA LEU A 225 -8.53 -25.65 8.63
C LEU A 225 -8.56 -25.55 10.17
N ALA A 226 -9.57 -24.89 10.74
CA ALA A 226 -9.72 -24.77 12.19
C ALA A 226 -10.07 -26.12 12.84
N SER A 227 -10.85 -26.96 12.16
CA SER A 227 -11.47 -28.16 12.72
C SER A 227 -11.07 -29.47 12.04
N SER A 228 -10.50 -29.42 10.83
CA SER A 228 -10.16 -30.64 10.07
C SER A 228 -8.97 -31.38 10.66
N SER A 229 -9.21 -32.61 11.11
CA SER A 229 -8.17 -33.54 11.58
C SER A 229 -7.44 -34.25 10.45
N THR A 230 -8.05 -34.33 9.26
CA THR A 230 -7.51 -35.02 8.09
C THR A 230 -6.82 -34.09 7.10
N LEU A 231 -6.84 -32.77 7.38
CA LEU A 231 -6.36 -31.73 6.47
C LEU A 231 -7.05 -31.79 5.09
N ASN A 232 -8.32 -32.20 5.10
CA ASN A 232 -9.26 -32.17 3.99
C ASN A 232 -10.53 -31.42 4.41
N GLY A 233 -10.99 -30.48 3.58
CA GLY A 233 -12.10 -29.58 3.91
C GLY A 233 -13.25 -29.65 2.90
N PRO A 234 -14.50 -29.33 3.33
CA PRO A 234 -15.56 -29.02 2.39
C PRO A 234 -15.26 -27.70 1.66
N GLY A 235 -15.88 -27.50 0.50
CA GLY A 235 -15.86 -26.22 -0.17
C GLY A 235 -16.92 -25.25 0.30
N HIS A 236 -16.73 -23.98 -0.04
CA HIS A 236 -17.64 -22.89 0.31
C HIS A 236 -18.36 -22.39 -0.94
N PRO A 237 -19.66 -22.05 -0.86
CA PRO A 237 -20.35 -21.40 -1.96
C PRO A 237 -19.85 -19.97 -2.13
N LYS A 238 -20.13 -19.39 -3.31
CA LYS A 238 -19.95 -17.96 -3.56
C LYS A 238 -20.74 -17.16 -2.53
N THR A 239 -20.05 -16.28 -1.82
CA THR A 239 -20.60 -15.51 -0.69
C THR A 239 -20.05 -14.09 -0.74
N ASP A 240 -20.90 -13.09 -0.55
CA ASP A 240 -20.49 -11.70 -0.40
C ASP A 240 -20.18 -11.43 1.08
N LEU A 241 -18.96 -11.00 1.36
CA LEU A 241 -18.47 -10.77 2.72
C LEU A 241 -18.19 -9.29 2.95
N SER A 242 -18.48 -8.83 4.16
CA SER A 242 -18.11 -7.51 4.67
C SER A 242 -17.37 -7.69 5.97
N LEU A 243 -16.48 -6.74 6.27
CA LEU A 243 -15.82 -6.72 7.57
C LEU A 243 -16.84 -6.59 8.71
N PRO A 244 -16.61 -7.28 9.85
CA PRO A 244 -17.43 -7.09 11.04
C PRO A 244 -17.45 -5.63 11.50
N SER A 245 -18.54 -5.21 12.14
CA SER A 245 -18.65 -3.85 12.67
C SER A 245 -17.48 -3.52 13.61
N GLY A 246 -16.79 -2.40 13.34
CA GLY A 246 -15.65 -1.93 14.12
C GLY A 246 -14.29 -2.51 13.70
N ALA A 247 -14.23 -3.45 12.75
CA ALA A 247 -12.96 -3.86 12.14
C ALA A 247 -12.45 -2.77 11.19
N THR A 248 -11.14 -2.48 11.27
CA THR A 248 -10.48 -1.52 10.40
C THR A 248 -10.31 -2.11 9.00
N TYR A 249 -10.68 -1.35 7.97
CA TYR A 249 -10.40 -1.69 6.58
C TYR A 249 -9.06 -1.06 6.16
N SER A 250 -8.01 -1.86 6.04
CA SER A 250 -6.65 -1.36 5.75
C SER A 250 -5.81 -2.44 5.05
N SER A 251 -4.75 -2.05 4.35
CA SER A 251 -3.80 -3.02 3.80
C SER A 251 -3.01 -3.74 4.90
N VAL A 252 -2.78 -5.04 4.71
CA VAL A 252 -2.01 -5.89 5.62
C VAL A 252 -0.66 -6.20 4.99
N TYR A 253 0.31 -5.32 5.21
CA TYR A 253 1.67 -5.51 4.71
C TYR A 253 2.46 -6.55 5.51
N PRO A 254 3.40 -7.28 4.88
CA PRO A 254 4.41 -8.07 5.59
C PRO A 254 5.17 -7.26 6.64
N TYR A 255 5.57 -7.89 7.75
CA TYR A 255 6.30 -7.20 8.82
C TYR A 255 7.61 -6.55 8.34
N ALA A 256 8.34 -7.19 7.42
CA ALA A 256 9.57 -6.61 6.87
C ALA A 256 9.30 -5.27 6.18
N GLU A 257 8.19 -5.16 5.45
CA GLU A 257 7.77 -3.93 4.78
C GLU A 257 7.27 -2.88 5.77
N GLN A 258 6.51 -3.29 6.79
CA GLN A 258 6.12 -2.37 7.88
C GLN A 258 7.33 -1.75 8.57
N ILE A 259 8.36 -2.56 8.87
CA ILE A 259 9.61 -2.10 9.47
C ILE A 259 10.32 -1.12 8.52
N GLN A 260 10.40 -1.44 7.22
CA GLN A 260 11.03 -0.58 6.23
C GLN A 260 10.28 0.76 6.08
N MET A 261 8.95 0.74 6.03
CA MET A 261 8.11 1.94 5.99
C MET A 261 8.34 2.81 7.24
N LEU A 262 8.41 2.19 8.42
CA LEU A 262 8.70 2.89 9.67
C LEU A 262 10.11 3.51 9.67
N GLN A 263 11.13 2.76 9.22
CA GLN A 263 12.50 3.26 9.11
C GLN A 263 12.58 4.45 8.14
N ASN A 264 11.90 4.37 7.00
CA ASN A 264 11.82 5.45 6.02
C ASN A 264 11.14 6.68 6.63
N SER A 265 10.01 6.50 7.32
CA SER A 265 9.28 7.57 8.00
C SER A 265 10.13 8.26 9.08
N VAL A 266 10.81 7.48 9.93
CA VAL A 266 11.74 8.01 10.95
C VAL A 266 12.91 8.75 10.30
N GLY A 267 13.44 8.24 9.18
CA GLY A 267 14.48 8.89 8.39
C GLY A 267 14.03 10.25 7.86
N GLN A 268 12.82 10.34 7.30
CA GLN A 268 12.26 11.60 6.79
C GLN A 268 12.01 12.60 7.93
N MET A 269 11.38 12.18 9.03
CA MET A 269 11.17 13.05 10.19
C MET A 269 12.48 13.61 10.74
N ARG A 270 13.56 12.81 10.76
CA ARG A 270 14.87 13.28 11.18
C ARG A 270 15.40 14.39 10.26
N ILE A 271 15.24 14.25 8.95
CA ILE A 271 15.65 15.26 7.97
C ILE A 271 14.82 16.54 8.15
N GLU A 272 13.50 16.43 8.30
CA GLU A 272 12.62 17.57 8.53
C GLU A 272 13.01 18.33 9.81
N ILE A 273 13.26 17.63 10.91
CA ILE A 273 13.74 18.24 12.17
C ILE A 273 15.06 18.98 11.95
N LEU A 274 16.00 18.39 11.22
CA LEU A 274 17.28 19.05 10.91
C LEU A 274 17.08 20.32 10.08
N ILE A 275 16.20 20.27 9.06
CA ILE A 275 15.87 21.45 8.25
C ILE A 275 15.26 22.54 9.12
N VAL A 276 14.27 22.21 9.95
CA VAL A 276 13.63 23.16 10.86
C VAL A 276 14.64 23.76 11.83
N ALA A 277 15.55 22.94 12.39
CA ALA A 277 16.60 23.43 13.29
C ALA A 277 17.57 24.40 12.61
N VAL A 278 18.00 24.09 11.37
CA VAL A 278 18.88 24.97 10.58
C VAL A 278 18.17 26.28 10.24
N VAL A 279 16.93 26.22 9.77
CA VAL A 279 16.13 27.41 9.43
C VAL A 279 15.91 28.28 10.68
N ALA A 280 15.55 27.67 11.82
CA ALA A 280 15.39 28.39 13.07
C ALA A 280 16.69 29.06 13.53
N GLY A 281 17.82 28.35 13.41
CA GLY A 281 19.16 28.89 13.71
C GLY A 281 19.53 30.09 12.84
N LEU A 282 19.25 30.02 11.53
CA LEU A 282 19.48 31.13 10.60
C LEU A 282 18.60 32.34 10.91
N LEU A 283 17.31 32.11 11.21
CA LEU A 283 16.39 33.17 11.60
C LEU A 283 16.83 33.85 12.89
N LEU A 284 17.29 33.08 13.89
CA LEU A 284 17.82 33.62 15.14
C LEU A 284 19.07 34.48 14.89
N ALA A 285 20.00 34.00 14.04
CA ALA A 285 21.19 34.75 13.67
C ALA A 285 20.85 36.08 12.97
N LEU A 286 19.88 36.08 12.06
CA LEU A 286 19.39 37.30 11.40
C LEU A 286 18.81 38.28 12.41
N VAL A 287 17.95 37.82 13.33
CA VAL A 287 17.36 38.66 14.38
C VAL A 287 18.46 39.30 15.24
N LEU A 288 19.48 38.55 15.62
CA LEU A 288 20.63 39.04 16.38
C LEU A 288 21.40 40.12 15.62
N VAL A 289 21.70 39.90 14.33
CA VAL A 289 22.40 40.87 13.48
C VAL A 289 21.58 42.16 13.37
N PHE A 290 20.28 42.08 13.09
CA PHE A 290 19.42 43.26 13.00
C PHE A 290 19.32 44.00 14.34
N ALA A 291 19.22 43.30 15.46
CA ALA A 291 19.19 43.91 16.79
C ALA A 291 20.49 44.67 17.08
N ILE A 292 21.65 44.10 16.75
CA ILE A 292 22.95 44.78 16.90
C ILE A 292 23.03 46.02 16.01
N LEU A 293 22.59 45.93 14.75
CA LEU A 293 22.60 47.06 13.82
C LEU A 293 21.68 48.20 14.28
N LEU A 294 20.49 47.88 14.79
CA LEU A 294 19.54 48.87 15.32
C LEU A 294 20.06 49.54 16.60
N SER A 295 20.73 48.78 17.46
CA SER A 295 21.32 49.29 18.72
C SER A 295 22.48 50.27 18.49
N ARG A 296 23.12 50.21 17.32
CA ARG A 296 24.25 51.09 16.94
C ARG A 296 23.81 52.47 16.43
N LYS A 297 22.52 52.71 16.17
CA LYS A 297 22.02 54.06 15.83
C LYS A 297 22.03 54.93 17.10
N LYS A 298 23.05 55.78 17.25
CA LYS A 298 23.09 56.83 18.29
C LYS A 298 21.90 57.79 18.11
N PRO A 299 21.27 58.26 19.21
CA PRO A 299 20.24 59.30 19.14
C PRO A 299 20.82 60.54 18.45
N ALA A 300 20.05 61.14 17.54
CA ALA A 300 20.40 62.43 16.96
C ALA A 300 20.55 63.46 18.11
N PRO A 301 21.58 64.32 18.09
CA PRO A 301 21.72 65.37 19.09
C PRO A 301 20.48 66.29 19.03
N PRO A 302 19.96 66.73 20.19
CA PRO A 302 18.74 67.53 20.24
C PRO A 302 18.90 68.84 19.46
N ALA A 303 17.85 69.24 18.75
CA ALA A 303 17.83 70.48 17.98
C ALA A 303 18.01 71.71 18.89
N PRO A 304 18.76 72.75 18.48
CA PRO A 304 18.92 73.96 19.27
C PRO A 304 17.61 74.77 19.32
N ASN A 305 17.21 75.19 20.52
CA ASN A 305 16.03 76.03 20.77
C ASN A 305 16.15 77.39 20.05
N PRO A 306 15.16 77.79 19.21
CA PRO A 306 15.13 79.14 18.67
C PRO A 306 14.56 80.12 19.72
N TRP A 307 15.42 81.02 20.19
CA TRP A 307 15.04 82.17 21.01
C TRP A 307 14.38 83.25 20.15
N GLY A 308 13.14 83.60 20.53
CA GLY A 308 12.42 84.87 20.40
C GLY A 308 12.69 85.83 19.23
N SER A 309 11.64 86.13 18.47
CA SER A 309 11.51 87.35 17.68
C SER A 309 10.42 88.26 18.27
N VAL A 310 10.81 89.43 18.76
CA VAL A 310 9.97 90.60 19.10
C VAL A 310 10.86 91.84 18.90
N PRO A 311 10.35 93.04 18.58
CA PRO A 311 9.32 93.47 17.61
C PRO A 311 9.93 94.50 16.62
N ASN A 312 9.14 95.07 15.70
CA ASN A 312 9.36 96.46 15.22
C ASN A 312 8.04 97.03 14.63
N THR A 313 7.25 97.67 15.51
CA THR A 313 6.76 99.08 15.50
C THR A 313 6.70 99.89 14.18
N PRO A 314 5.98 101.06 14.12
CA PRO A 314 4.72 101.50 14.75
C PRO A 314 3.88 102.42 13.76
N PRO A 315 3.10 103.47 14.15
CA PRO A 315 1.72 103.68 13.66
C PRO A 315 1.51 104.89 12.71
N VAL A 316 0.43 104.85 11.93
CA VAL A 316 -0.63 105.90 11.82
C VAL A 316 -1.94 105.18 11.53
#